data_AF-A0A2E2TSD1-F1
#
_entry.id   AF-A0A2E2TSD1-F1
#
_cell.length_a   1.000
_cell.length_b   1.000
_cell.length_c   1.000
_cell.angle_alpha   90.00
_cell.angle_beta   90.00
_cell.angle_gamma   90.00
#
_symmetry.space_group_name_H-M   'P 1'
#
loop_
_entity.id
_entity.type
_entity.pdbx_description
1 polymer ?
#
loop_
_entity_poly.entity_id
_entity_poly.type
_entity_poly.pdbx_seq_one_letter_code
_entity_poly.pdbx_strand_id
1 'polypeptide(L)'
;MIESILLFLFGSLIGHVLPRFPVLLLSRGRGFNLHFPPHPEPMPLGPHLNQRVLHLRTFYWLGLVVALIPLGVGIISVRWGNAAFGFGLWLSAGWFALNRLQSLIGGPKPPWTRAMAEELQGIINVSRSETACCSWAVPVWDLTKVRCDTCNKTLRRMPRPDLGRKRSDGRLLGMLRLLISDGYPMVSPIEEE
;
A
#
# COMPACT_ATOMS: atom_id res chain seq x y z
N MET A 1 -21.56 18.64 25.04
CA MET A 1 -20.18 18.88 24.56
C MET A 1 -19.41 17.57 24.41
N ILE A 2 -19.21 16.79 25.48
CA ILE A 2 -18.49 15.50 25.42
C ILE A 2 -19.10 14.53 24.40
N GLU A 3 -20.43 14.38 24.38
CA GLU A 3 -21.13 13.51 23.42
C GLU A 3 -20.83 13.88 21.96
N SER A 4 -20.91 15.18 21.64
CA SER A 4 -20.60 15.68 20.29
C SER A 4 -19.15 15.40 19.90
N ILE A 5 -18.21 15.53 20.84
CA ILE A 5 -16.80 15.20 20.62
C ILE A 5 -16.65 13.70 20.34
N LEU A 6 -17.29 12.83 21.13
CA LEU A 6 -17.22 11.38 20.93
C LEU A 6 -17.81 10.96 19.58
N LEU A 7 -18.95 11.54 19.18
CA LEU A 7 -19.57 11.27 17.89
C LEU A 7 -18.72 11.76 16.73
N PHE A 8 -18.10 12.94 16.85
CA PHE A 8 -17.15 13.43 15.86
C PHE A 8 -15.94 12.51 15.71
N LEU A 9 -15.34 12.05 16.82
CA LEU A 9 -14.20 11.13 16.79
C LEU A 9 -14.60 9.78 16.19
N PHE A 10 -15.78 9.28 16.51
CA PHE A 10 -16.29 8.03 15.96
C PHE A 10 -16.53 8.13 14.44
N GLY A 11 -17.16 9.21 13.98
CA GLY A 11 -17.30 9.50 12.55
C GLY A 11 -15.95 9.65 11.85
N SER A 12 -15.02 10.37 12.49
CA SER A 12 -13.65 10.55 11.97
C SER A 12 -12.92 9.22 11.82
N LEU A 13 -13.02 8.32 12.81
CA LEU A 13 -12.41 7.00 12.78
C LEU A 13 -12.96 6.16 11.63
N ILE A 14 -14.29 6.13 11.46
CA ILE A 14 -14.92 5.40 10.35
C ILE A 14 -14.48 5.96 9.01
N GLY A 15 -14.57 7.27 8.81
CA GLY A 15 -14.18 7.90 7.55
C GLY A 15 -12.67 7.78 7.26
N HIS A 16 -11.84 7.57 8.28
CA HIS A 16 -10.42 7.28 8.11
C HIS A 16 -10.16 5.80 7.73
N VAL A 17 -10.78 4.85 8.43
CA VAL A 17 -10.50 3.42 8.25
C VAL A 17 -11.19 2.84 7.02
N LEU A 18 -12.45 3.22 6.79
CA LEU A 18 -13.29 2.61 5.76
C LEU A 18 -12.70 2.72 4.34
N PRO A 19 -12.18 3.87 3.87
CA PRO A 19 -11.55 3.95 2.55
C PRO A 19 -10.30 3.09 2.38
N ARG A 20 -9.63 2.71 3.47
CA ARG A 20 -8.42 1.87 3.47
C ARG A 20 -8.73 0.38 3.49
N PHE A 21 -10.01 0.02 3.64
CA PHE A 21 -10.46 -1.37 3.73
C PHE A 21 -10.01 -2.28 2.57
N PRO A 22 -10.01 -1.83 1.28
CA PRO A 22 -9.54 -2.66 0.18
C PRO A 22 -8.10 -3.14 0.39
N VAL A 23 -7.20 -2.27 0.83
CA VAL A 23 -5.80 -2.62 1.08
C VAL A 23 -5.67 -3.42 2.38
N LEU A 24 -6.41 -3.07 3.43
CA LEU A 24 -6.30 -3.74 4.74
C LEU A 24 -6.75 -5.19 4.73
N LEU A 25 -7.89 -5.50 4.09
CA LEU A 25 -8.48 -6.84 4.15
C LEU A 25 -8.23 -7.67 2.90
N LEU A 26 -8.50 -7.12 1.70
CA LEU A 26 -8.46 -7.92 0.47
C LEU A 26 -7.06 -8.42 0.17
N SER A 27 -6.04 -7.60 0.47
CA SER A 27 -4.65 -8.01 0.27
C SER A 27 -4.22 -9.14 1.23
N ARG A 28 -4.87 -9.30 2.38
CA ARG A 28 -4.43 -10.21 3.46
C ARG A 28 -5.24 -11.50 3.57
N GLY A 29 -6.13 -11.77 2.61
CA GLY A 29 -6.82 -13.05 2.49
C GLY A 29 -5.85 -14.23 2.34
N ARG A 30 -6.22 -15.40 2.85
CA ARG A 30 -5.36 -16.61 2.81
C ARG A 30 -4.98 -16.99 1.37
N GLY A 31 -5.90 -16.87 0.42
CA GLY A 31 -5.65 -17.19 -1.00
C GLY A 31 -4.67 -16.24 -1.70
N PHE A 32 -4.49 -15.01 -1.18
CA PHE A 32 -3.63 -14.01 -1.81
C PHE A 32 -2.15 -14.13 -1.44
N ASN A 33 -1.81 -14.96 -0.44
CA ASN A 33 -0.45 -15.06 0.12
C ASN A 33 0.22 -16.43 -0.09
N LEU A 34 -0.38 -17.33 -0.86
CA LEU A 34 0.13 -18.71 -1.04
C LEU A 34 1.55 -18.76 -1.63
N HIS A 35 1.89 -17.82 -2.51
CA HIS A 35 3.17 -17.79 -3.23
C HIS A 35 4.19 -16.82 -2.62
N PHE A 36 3.88 -16.23 -1.46
CA PHE A 36 4.69 -15.15 -0.89
C PHE A 36 5.28 -15.54 0.47
N PRO A 37 6.61 -15.44 0.63
CA PRO A 37 7.23 -15.65 1.94
C PRO A 37 6.69 -14.62 2.95
N PRO A 38 6.66 -14.94 4.25
CA PRO A 38 6.24 -13.98 5.28
C PRO A 38 7.19 -12.77 5.33
N HIS A 39 6.66 -11.60 5.68
CA HIS A 39 7.51 -10.45 5.99
C HIS A 39 8.23 -10.70 7.33
N PRO A 40 9.56 -10.43 7.45
CA PRO A 40 10.38 -9.52 6.63
C PRO A 40 11.15 -10.14 5.45
N GLU A 41 11.06 -11.45 5.21
CA GLU A 41 11.90 -12.19 4.26
C GLU A 41 11.96 -11.54 2.85
N PRO A 42 13.09 -11.69 2.14
CA PRO A 42 13.25 -11.19 0.78
C PRO A 42 12.22 -11.82 -0.14
N MET A 43 11.79 -11.05 -1.13
CA MET A 43 10.70 -11.45 -2.03
C MET A 43 11.30 -11.90 -3.36
N PRO A 44 11.19 -13.17 -3.77
CA PRO A 44 11.67 -13.58 -5.09
C PRO A 44 10.92 -12.82 -6.18
N LEU A 45 11.66 -12.31 -7.17
CA LEU A 45 11.04 -11.67 -8.32
C LEU A 45 10.39 -12.74 -9.21
N GLY A 46 9.17 -12.45 -9.67
CA GLY A 46 8.41 -13.37 -10.51
C GLY A 46 7.10 -12.76 -11.00
N PRO A 47 6.39 -13.45 -11.90
CA PRO A 47 5.14 -12.95 -12.47
C PRO A 47 4.07 -12.70 -11.40
N HIS A 48 3.99 -13.54 -10.37
CA HIS A 48 3.07 -13.36 -9.25
C HIS A 48 3.34 -12.07 -8.46
N LEU A 49 4.60 -11.66 -8.31
CA LEU A 49 4.97 -10.40 -7.66
C LEU A 49 4.48 -9.20 -8.48
N ASN A 50 4.68 -9.22 -9.81
CA ASN A 50 4.21 -8.15 -10.69
C ASN A 50 2.68 -8.04 -10.65
N GLN A 51 1.98 -9.17 -10.72
CA GLN A 51 0.53 -9.22 -10.54
C GLN A 51 0.11 -8.64 -9.18
N ARG A 52 0.87 -8.93 -8.11
CA ARG A 52 0.59 -8.43 -6.76
C ARG A 52 0.75 -6.91 -6.66
N VAL A 53 1.81 -6.35 -7.23
CA VAL A 53 2.00 -4.88 -7.28
C VAL A 53 0.84 -4.21 -8.01
N LEU A 54 0.40 -4.78 -9.14
CA LEU A 54 -0.73 -4.25 -9.91
C LEU A 54 -2.06 -4.39 -9.15
N HIS A 55 -2.32 -5.50 -8.46
CA HIS A 55 -3.51 -5.66 -7.62
C HIS A 55 -3.55 -4.66 -6.46
N LEU A 56 -2.42 -4.46 -5.77
CA LEU A 56 -2.33 -3.48 -4.68
C LEU A 56 -2.52 -2.05 -5.18
N ARG A 57 -1.99 -1.74 -6.37
CA ARG A 57 -2.30 -0.48 -7.06
C ARG A 57 -3.81 -0.34 -7.29
N THR A 58 -4.48 -1.37 -7.80
CA THR A 58 -5.94 -1.32 -8.00
C THR A 58 -6.67 -1.09 -6.68
N PHE A 59 -6.31 -1.79 -5.60
CA PHE A 59 -6.93 -1.60 -4.27
C PHE A 59 -6.67 -0.21 -3.69
N TYR A 60 -5.48 0.34 -3.91
CA TYR A 60 -5.12 1.69 -3.50
C TYR A 60 -6.06 2.74 -4.12
N TRP A 61 -6.39 2.60 -5.40
CA TRP A 61 -7.32 3.47 -6.11
C TRP A 61 -8.79 3.16 -5.82
N LEU A 62 -9.14 1.89 -5.59
CA LEU A 62 -10.48 1.49 -5.13
C LEU A 62 -10.85 2.18 -3.82
N GLY A 63 -9.87 2.53 -2.99
CA GLY A 63 -10.10 3.34 -1.79
C GLY A 63 -10.80 4.67 -2.05
N LEU A 64 -10.58 5.33 -3.20
CA LEU A 64 -11.31 6.55 -3.58
C LEU A 64 -12.80 6.28 -3.80
N VAL A 65 -13.12 5.15 -4.46
CA VAL A 65 -14.51 4.74 -4.70
C VAL A 65 -15.18 4.45 -3.36
N VAL A 66 -14.50 3.74 -2.47
CA VAL A 66 -15.01 3.45 -1.12
C VAL A 66 -15.15 4.74 -0.30
N ALA A 67 -14.30 5.75 -0.49
CA ALA A 67 -14.39 7.04 0.19
C ALA A 67 -15.68 7.82 -0.14
N LEU A 68 -16.33 7.54 -1.27
CA LEU A 68 -17.62 8.14 -1.61
C LEU A 68 -18.73 7.76 -0.62
N ILE A 69 -18.62 6.60 0.03
CA ILE A 69 -19.60 6.13 1.03
C ILE A 69 -19.59 7.02 2.28
N PRO A 70 -18.48 7.16 3.05
CA PRO A 70 -18.45 8.03 4.22
C PRO A 70 -18.66 9.50 3.85
N LEU A 71 -18.27 9.94 2.65
CA LEU A 71 -18.62 11.27 2.15
C LEU A 71 -20.15 11.42 2.00
N GLY A 72 -20.80 10.57 1.22
CA GLY A 72 -22.25 10.64 1.02
C GLY A 72 -23.04 10.56 2.33
N VAL A 73 -22.70 9.59 3.19
CA VAL A 73 -23.30 9.43 4.52
C VAL A 73 -22.99 10.65 5.41
N GLY A 74 -21.79 11.22 5.31
CA GLY A 74 -21.40 12.43 6.03
C GLY A 74 -22.31 13.61 5.71
N ILE A 75 -22.53 13.93 4.43
CA ILE A 75 -23.49 15.00 4.02
C ILE A 75 -24.89 14.71 4.54
N ILE A 76 -25.38 13.49 4.35
CA ILE A 76 -26.74 13.11 4.76
C ILE A 76 -26.89 13.29 6.27
N SER A 77 -25.89 12.86 7.04
CA SER A 77 -25.90 12.97 8.50
C SER A 77 -25.81 14.43 8.98
N VAL A 78 -25.07 15.31 8.28
CA VAL A 78 -25.04 16.75 8.61
C VAL A 78 -26.39 17.41 8.34
N ARG A 79 -27.09 17.02 7.26
CA ARG A 79 -28.36 17.62 6.85
C ARG A 79 -29.55 17.15 7.67
N TRP A 80 -29.61 15.86 7.98
CA TRP A 80 -30.82 15.21 8.54
C TRP A 80 -30.56 14.38 9.79
N GLY A 81 -29.30 14.21 10.21
CA GLY A 81 -28.92 13.36 11.33
C GLY A 81 -28.12 14.11 12.38
N ASN A 82 -27.06 13.47 12.88
CA ASN A 82 -26.16 14.07 13.85
C ASN A 82 -25.03 14.82 13.15
N ALA A 83 -25.04 16.15 13.26
CA ALA A 83 -24.06 17.01 12.63
C ALA A 83 -22.62 16.68 13.02
N ALA A 84 -22.34 16.39 14.29
CA ALA A 84 -20.97 16.11 14.76
C ALA A 84 -20.41 14.82 14.15
N PHE A 85 -21.22 13.75 14.14
CA PHE A 85 -20.86 12.48 13.49
C PHE A 85 -20.64 12.65 11.99
N GLY A 86 -21.58 13.31 11.30
CA GLY A 86 -21.50 13.58 9.87
C GLY A 86 -20.28 14.40 9.46
N PHE A 87 -19.94 15.43 10.26
CA PHE A 87 -18.73 16.23 10.05
C PHE A 87 -17.45 15.39 10.18
N GLY A 88 -17.39 14.50 11.19
CA GLY A 88 -16.26 13.59 11.36
C GLY A 88 -16.02 12.70 10.15
N LEU A 89 -17.09 12.08 9.62
CA LEU A 89 -17.03 11.27 8.40
C LEU A 89 -16.56 12.09 7.19
N TRP A 90 -17.18 13.24 6.98
CA TRP A 90 -16.91 14.10 5.82
C TRP A 90 -15.47 14.61 5.82
N LEU A 91 -14.99 15.09 6.96
CA LEU A 91 -13.66 15.66 7.10
C LEU A 91 -12.57 14.60 6.91
N SER A 92 -12.69 13.43 7.56
CA SER A 92 -11.65 12.41 7.47
C SER A 92 -11.61 11.71 6.11
N ALA A 93 -12.77 11.40 5.52
CA ALA A 93 -12.85 10.82 4.18
C ALA A 93 -12.47 11.83 3.09
N GLY A 94 -12.85 13.10 3.26
CA GLY A 94 -12.46 14.19 2.37
C GLY A 94 -10.95 14.41 2.39
N TRP A 95 -10.34 14.43 3.58
CA TRP A 95 -8.89 14.51 3.73
C TRP A 95 -8.18 13.33 3.05
N PHE A 96 -8.70 12.11 3.22
CA PHE A 96 -8.17 10.93 2.51
C PHE A 96 -8.25 11.10 0.99
N ALA A 97 -9.41 11.50 0.46
CA ALA A 97 -9.61 11.67 -0.98
C ALA A 97 -8.68 12.74 -1.57
N LEU A 98 -8.52 13.88 -0.89
CA LEU A 98 -7.62 14.95 -1.32
C LEU A 98 -6.16 14.48 -1.36
N ASN A 99 -5.65 13.87 -0.29
CA ASN A 99 -4.27 13.35 -0.26
C ASN A 99 -4.02 12.33 -1.39
N ARG A 100 -5.02 11.50 -1.67
CA ARG A 100 -4.94 10.47 -2.71
C ARG A 100 -4.94 11.09 -4.11
N LEU A 101 -5.77 12.12 -4.35
CA LEU A 101 -5.86 12.83 -5.63
C LEU A 101 -4.67 13.75 -5.92
N GLN A 102 -3.97 14.26 -4.89
CA GLN A 102 -2.74 15.04 -5.08
C GLN A 102 -1.70 14.31 -5.92
N SER A 103 -1.65 12.97 -5.86
CA SER A 103 -0.74 12.16 -6.69
C SER A 103 -0.96 12.31 -8.19
N LEU A 104 -2.11 12.83 -8.63
CA LEU A 104 -2.42 13.11 -10.04
C LEU A 104 -1.89 14.49 -10.51
N ILE A 105 -1.59 15.41 -9.58
CA ILE A 105 -1.19 16.79 -9.87
C ILE A 105 0.27 17.06 -9.43
N GLY A 106 1.07 15.99 -9.28
CA GLY A 106 2.49 16.10 -8.91
C GLY A 106 2.79 15.93 -7.42
N GLY A 107 1.82 15.51 -6.61
CA GLY A 107 2.05 15.08 -5.23
C GLY A 107 2.85 13.77 -5.13
N PRO A 108 3.00 13.21 -3.91
CA PRO A 108 3.75 11.97 -3.70
C PRO A 108 3.17 10.83 -4.55
N LYS A 109 4.06 10.09 -5.22
CA LYS A 109 3.68 8.94 -6.05
C LYS A 109 3.09 7.84 -5.17
N PRO A 110 2.07 7.11 -5.65
CA PRO A 110 1.48 6.02 -4.87
C PRO A 110 2.52 4.90 -4.63
N PRO A 111 2.39 4.14 -3.53
CA PRO A 111 3.38 3.14 -3.14
C PRO A 111 3.52 1.99 -4.14
N TRP A 112 2.45 1.67 -4.87
CA TRP A 112 2.46 0.68 -5.96
C TRP A 112 2.14 1.35 -7.29
N THR A 113 3.10 1.31 -8.23
CA THR A 113 2.96 1.89 -9.57
C THR A 113 3.11 0.83 -10.66
N ARG A 114 2.63 1.12 -11.87
CA ARG A 114 2.90 0.27 -13.04
C ARG A 114 4.36 0.33 -13.47
N ALA A 115 4.98 1.51 -13.42
CA ALA A 115 6.41 1.67 -13.70
C ALA A 115 7.27 0.75 -12.82
N MET A 116 6.93 0.63 -11.53
CA MET A 116 7.58 -0.32 -10.62
C MET A 116 7.44 -1.78 -11.09
N ALA A 117 6.26 -2.22 -11.52
CA ALA A 117 6.08 -3.58 -12.04
C ALA A 117 6.86 -3.80 -13.36
N GLU A 118 6.93 -2.79 -14.22
CA GLU A 118 7.71 -2.82 -15.46
C GLU A 118 9.22 -2.88 -15.17
N GLU A 119 9.72 -2.09 -14.21
CA GLU A 119 11.12 -2.13 -13.74
C GLU A 119 11.47 -3.53 -13.19
N LEU A 120 10.62 -4.12 -12.36
CA LEU A 120 10.83 -5.48 -11.84
C LEU A 120 10.82 -6.52 -12.96
N GLN A 121 9.91 -6.40 -13.94
CA GLN A 121 9.91 -7.27 -15.10
C GLN A 121 11.19 -7.12 -15.94
N GLY A 122 11.70 -5.89 -16.09
CA GLY A 122 12.98 -5.61 -16.73
C GLY A 122 14.13 -6.35 -16.05
N ILE A 123 14.19 -6.33 -14.72
CA ILE A 123 15.20 -7.07 -13.94
C ILE A 123 15.10 -8.58 -14.18
N ILE A 124 13.87 -9.14 -14.21
CA ILE A 124 13.64 -10.56 -14.51
C ILE A 124 14.12 -10.92 -15.92
N ASN A 125 13.89 -10.04 -16.89
CA ASN A 125 14.31 -10.27 -18.27
C ASN A 125 15.84 -10.23 -18.38
N VAL A 126 16.50 -9.25 -17.76
CA VAL A 126 17.97 -9.13 -17.73
C VAL A 126 18.60 -10.34 -17.04
N SER A 127 18.04 -10.81 -15.91
CA SER A 127 18.58 -11.96 -15.18
C SER A 127 18.52 -13.28 -15.97
N ARG A 128 17.70 -13.35 -17.03
CA ARG A 128 17.60 -14.52 -17.93
C ARG A 128 18.38 -14.35 -19.23
N SER A 129 18.97 -13.18 -19.45
CA SER A 129 19.74 -12.85 -20.65
C SER A 129 21.23 -13.13 -20.46
N GLU A 130 22.00 -13.05 -21.53
CA GLU A 130 23.48 -13.12 -21.49
C GLU A 130 24.10 -11.98 -20.66
N THR A 131 23.38 -10.87 -20.47
CA THR A 131 23.83 -9.73 -19.65
C THR A 131 23.54 -9.89 -18.15
N ALA A 132 23.18 -11.10 -17.72
CA ALA A 132 22.93 -11.41 -16.32
C ALA A 132 24.17 -11.16 -15.44
N CYS A 133 23.93 -10.87 -14.15
CA CYS A 133 25.01 -10.57 -13.21
C CYS A 133 25.91 -11.76 -12.86
N CYS A 134 25.44 -13.00 -13.05
CA CYS A 134 26.14 -14.25 -12.80
C CYS A 134 25.44 -15.38 -13.56
N SER A 135 26.07 -16.57 -13.63
CA SER A 135 25.55 -17.75 -14.35
C SER A 135 24.16 -18.20 -13.87
N TRP A 136 23.88 -18.07 -12.57
CA TRP A 136 22.59 -18.42 -11.96
C TRP A 136 21.99 -17.20 -11.27
N ALA A 137 21.53 -16.22 -12.03
CA ALA A 137 20.98 -14.99 -11.44
C ALA A 137 19.58 -15.21 -10.85
N VAL A 138 19.46 -15.16 -9.52
CA VAL A 138 18.20 -15.25 -8.79
C VAL A 138 17.87 -13.89 -8.15
N PRO A 139 17.11 -13.02 -8.83
CA PRO A 139 16.76 -11.71 -8.28
C PRO A 139 15.74 -11.81 -7.15
N VAL A 140 16.02 -11.14 -6.03
CA VAL A 140 15.15 -11.01 -4.86
C VAL A 140 15.01 -9.55 -4.44
N TRP A 141 13.81 -9.16 -4.03
CA TRP A 141 13.49 -7.83 -3.54
C TRP A 141 13.55 -7.81 -2.02
N ASP A 142 14.61 -7.19 -1.52
CA ASP A 142 14.85 -6.92 -0.11
C ASP A 142 14.01 -5.71 0.37
N LEU A 143 14.18 -5.26 1.60
CA LEU A 143 13.45 -4.11 2.15
C LEU A 143 13.80 -2.79 1.44
N THR A 144 15.06 -2.59 1.07
CA THR A 144 15.58 -1.32 0.52
C THR A 144 16.02 -1.40 -0.93
N LYS A 145 16.27 -2.62 -1.45
CA LYS A 145 16.87 -2.83 -2.77
C LYS A 145 16.50 -4.18 -3.36
N VAL A 146 16.63 -4.29 -4.67
CA VAL A 146 16.62 -5.55 -5.41
C VAL A 146 18.06 -6.02 -5.58
N ARG A 147 18.35 -7.25 -5.18
CA ARG A 147 19.68 -7.87 -5.26
C ARG A 147 19.59 -9.27 -5.88
N CYS A 148 20.68 -9.75 -6.44
CA CYS A 148 20.81 -11.17 -6.78
C CYS A 148 21.12 -11.96 -5.51
N ASP A 149 20.44 -13.08 -5.26
CA ASP A 149 20.71 -13.90 -4.08
C ASP A 149 22.02 -14.70 -4.20
N THR A 150 22.40 -15.07 -5.42
CA THR A 150 23.58 -15.90 -5.70
C THR A 150 24.90 -15.12 -5.63
N CYS A 151 24.98 -13.94 -6.24
CA CYS A 151 26.22 -13.13 -6.26
C CYS A 151 26.15 -11.87 -5.40
N ASN A 152 25.03 -11.63 -4.71
CA ASN A 152 24.76 -10.48 -3.86
C ASN A 152 24.89 -9.10 -4.53
N LYS A 153 25.02 -9.06 -5.86
CA LYS A 153 25.08 -7.81 -6.65
C LYS A 153 23.76 -7.07 -6.52
N THR A 154 23.84 -5.76 -6.24
CA THR A 154 22.65 -4.89 -6.21
C THR A 154 22.23 -4.60 -7.65
N LEU A 155 20.99 -4.95 -7.98
CA LEU A 155 20.41 -4.77 -9.32
C LEU A 155 19.68 -3.44 -9.43
N ARG A 156 18.96 -3.05 -8.37
CA ARG A 156 18.22 -1.78 -8.32
C ARG A 156 18.05 -1.31 -6.88
N ARG A 157 18.26 -0.02 -6.62
CA ARG A 157 17.89 0.61 -5.34
C ARG A 157 16.43 1.02 -5.41
N MET A 158 15.56 0.21 -4.80
CA MET A 158 14.13 0.45 -4.79
C MET A 158 13.57 -0.08 -3.46
N PRO A 159 13.06 0.80 -2.58
CA PRO A 159 12.48 0.36 -1.32
C PRO A 159 11.17 -0.38 -1.60
N ARG A 160 10.97 -1.49 -0.88
CA ARG A 160 9.83 -2.37 -1.08
C ARG A 160 8.60 -1.83 -0.33
N PRO A 161 7.50 -1.48 -1.02
CA PRO A 161 6.26 -1.11 -0.35
C PRO A 161 5.65 -2.31 0.37
N ASP A 162 4.64 -2.10 1.22
CA ASP A 162 3.96 -3.24 1.85
C ASP A 162 3.35 -4.13 0.75
N LEU A 163 3.55 -5.44 0.81
CA LEU A 163 2.99 -6.34 -0.19
C LEU A 163 1.75 -7.08 0.34
N GLY A 164 1.12 -6.59 1.42
CA GLY A 164 -0.01 -7.25 2.07
C GLY A 164 0.31 -8.67 2.57
N ARG A 165 1.59 -8.93 2.87
CA ARG A 165 2.09 -10.25 3.27
C ARG A 165 1.72 -10.59 4.69
N LYS A 166 1.68 -11.88 4.99
CA LYS A 166 1.62 -12.34 6.39
C LYS A 166 2.87 -11.81 7.10
N ARG A 167 2.67 -11.13 8.23
CA ARG A 167 3.74 -10.59 9.07
C ARG A 167 3.97 -11.52 10.27
N SER A 168 5.21 -11.61 10.71
CA SER A 168 5.61 -12.22 11.99
C SER A 168 4.94 -11.54 13.19
N ASP A 169 4.81 -10.22 13.13
CA ASP A 169 4.41 -9.34 14.26
C ASP A 169 2.89 -9.39 14.60
N GLY A 170 2.15 -10.33 14.00
CA GLY A 170 0.71 -10.47 14.19
C GLY A 170 -0.16 -9.61 13.27
N ARG A 171 -1.45 -9.96 13.20
CA ARG A 171 -2.41 -9.34 12.26
C ARG A 171 -2.76 -7.90 12.63
N LEU A 172 -3.04 -7.63 13.91
CA LEU A 172 -3.49 -6.32 14.41
C LEU A 172 -2.40 -5.25 14.25
N LEU A 173 -1.18 -5.53 14.72
CA LEU A 173 -0.06 -4.60 14.59
C LEU A 173 0.26 -4.31 13.12
N GLY A 174 0.14 -5.34 12.27
CA GLY A 174 0.29 -5.19 10.83
C GLY A 174 -0.78 -4.33 10.16
N MET A 175 -2.01 -4.30 10.67
CA MET A 175 -3.07 -3.41 10.19
C MET A 175 -2.84 -1.98 10.67
N LEU A 176 -2.49 -1.78 11.94
CA LEU A 176 -2.19 -0.46 12.49
C LEU A 176 -1.05 0.21 11.71
N ARG A 177 0.03 -0.54 11.44
CA ARG A 177 1.15 -0.05 10.64
C ARG A 177 0.71 0.40 9.25
N LEU A 178 -0.19 -0.35 8.61
CA LEU A 178 -0.70 -0.01 7.28
C LEU A 178 -1.66 1.18 7.32
N LEU A 179 -2.41 1.38 8.39
CA LEU A 179 -3.21 2.59 8.59
C LEU A 179 -2.31 3.84 8.67
N ILE A 180 -1.18 3.72 9.36
CA ILE A 180 -0.21 4.82 9.53
C ILE A 180 0.57 5.06 8.24
N SER A 181 1.12 4.00 7.63
CA SER A 181 2.01 4.12 6.48
C SER A 181 1.30 4.15 5.15
N ASP A 182 0.01 3.81 5.10
CA ASP A 182 -0.80 3.70 3.87
C ASP A 182 -0.18 2.81 2.77
N GLY A 183 0.71 1.90 3.18
CA GLY A 183 1.45 1.01 2.28
C GLY A 183 2.80 1.54 1.78
N TYR A 184 3.16 2.78 2.10
CA TYR A 184 4.47 3.34 1.80
C TYR A 184 5.59 2.56 2.50
N PRO A 185 6.77 2.45 1.87
CA PRO A 185 7.93 1.83 2.50
C PRO A 185 8.33 2.64 3.75
N MET A 186 8.62 1.93 4.84
CA MET A 186 9.04 2.55 6.11
C MET A 186 10.50 3.01 6.09
N VAL A 187 11.24 2.68 5.02
CA VAL A 187 12.64 3.07 4.82
C VAL A 187 12.67 3.91 3.56
N SER A 188 13.17 5.14 3.67
CA SER A 188 13.39 6.01 2.51
C SER A 188 14.47 5.41 1.61
N PRO A 189 14.38 5.63 0.29
CA PRO A 189 15.54 5.38 -0.57
C PRO A 189 16.69 6.27 -0.06
N ILE A 190 17.87 5.69 0.09
CA ILE A 190 19.09 6.49 0.27
C ILE A 190 19.30 7.16 -1.08
N GLU A 191 19.07 8.48 -1.14
CA GLU A 191 19.46 9.29 -2.30
C GLU A 191 20.99 9.13 -2.47
N GLU A 192 21.40 8.61 -3.63
CA GLU A 192 22.79 8.76 -4.04
C GLU A 192 22.92 10.20 -4.56
N GLU A 193 23.70 11.02 -3.85
CA GLU A 193 24.32 12.23 -4.43
C GLU A 193 25.17 11.86 -5.64
#